data_AF-A0A097AQ56-F1
#
_entry.id   AF-A0A097AQ56-F1
#
_cell.length_a   1.000
_cell.length_b   1.000
_cell.length_c   1.000
_cell.angle_alpha   90.00
_cell.angle_beta   90.00
_cell.angle_gamma   90.00
#
_symmetry.space_group_name_H-M   'P 1'
#
loop_
_entity.id
_entity.type
_entity.pdbx_description
1 polymer ?
#
loop_
_entity_poly.entity_id
_entity_poly.type
_entity_poly.pdbx_seq_one_letter_code
_entity_poly.pdbx_strand_id
1 'polypeptide(L)'
;MLVEAARAAAHTKDTYLSAQYHRIAAQRGANRAAVAVAHSILTIVHYLLKRKETYSDLGITYYEERKKEAIVKQSIKKLEALGVVVVFCLFC
;
A
#
# COMPACT_ATOMS: atom_id res chain seq x y z
N MET A 1 5.28 -17.79 -13.36
CA MET A 1 5.19 -16.50 -14.08
C MET A 1 4.96 -15.26 -13.21
N LEU A 2 4.12 -15.26 -12.15
CA LEU A 2 3.90 -14.02 -11.36
C LEU A 2 5.09 -13.59 -10.48
N VAL A 3 5.89 -14.53 -10.00
CA VAL A 3 7.08 -14.23 -9.16
C VAL A 3 8.18 -13.52 -9.96
N GLU A 4 8.33 -13.86 -11.25
CA GLU A 4 9.29 -13.21 -12.15
C GLU A 4 8.85 -11.78 -12.49
N ALA A 5 7.56 -11.58 -12.77
CA ALA A 5 6.99 -10.25 -12.94
C ALA A 5 7.15 -9.39 -11.67
N ALA A 6 6.95 -9.98 -10.49
CA ALA A 6 7.19 -9.29 -9.22
C ALA A 6 8.66 -8.94 -8.99
N ARG A 7 9.60 -9.81 -9.38
CA ARG A 7 11.04 -9.53 -9.34
C ARG A 7 11.43 -8.45 -10.34
N ALA A 8 10.91 -8.47 -11.56
CA ALA A 8 11.14 -7.43 -12.57
C ALA A 8 10.60 -6.06 -12.10
N ALA A 9 9.38 -6.05 -11.55
CA ALA A 9 8.77 -4.86 -10.94
C ALA A 9 9.57 -4.34 -9.73
N ALA A 10 10.22 -5.24 -8.98
CA ALA A 10 11.10 -4.85 -7.88
C ALA A 10 12.35 -4.07 -8.36
N HIS A 11 12.83 -4.36 -9.57
CA HIS A 11 13.98 -3.68 -10.17
C HIS A 11 13.62 -2.33 -10.85
N THR A 12 12.33 -1.99 -10.95
CA THR A 12 11.88 -0.73 -11.56
C THR A 12 11.95 0.40 -10.53
N LYS A 13 12.86 1.36 -10.76
CA LYS A 13 13.11 2.48 -9.84
C LYS A 13 11.87 3.38 -9.71
N ASP A 14 11.69 3.93 -8.50
CA ASP A 14 10.66 4.91 -8.14
C ASP A 14 9.19 4.44 -8.26
N THR A 15 8.97 3.14 -8.36
CA THR A 15 7.62 2.55 -8.36
C THR A 15 7.20 2.12 -6.96
N TYR A 16 5.89 2.16 -6.70
CA TYR A 16 5.30 1.63 -5.47
C TYR A 16 5.71 0.17 -5.19
N LEU A 17 5.74 -0.65 -6.24
CA LEU A 17 6.03 -2.09 -6.14
C LEU A 17 7.49 -2.37 -5.74
N SER A 18 8.44 -1.56 -6.22
CA SER A 18 9.84 -1.66 -5.81
C SER A 18 10.03 -1.28 -4.35
N ALA A 19 9.46 -0.16 -3.90
CA ALA A 19 9.50 0.25 -2.50
C ALA A 19 8.88 -0.81 -1.57
N GLN A 20 7.74 -1.39 -1.97
CA GLN A 20 7.10 -2.49 -1.24
C GLN A 20 7.98 -3.74 -1.18
N TYR A 21 8.61 -4.13 -2.29
CA TYR A 21 9.53 -5.26 -2.35
C TYR A 21 10.69 -5.08 -1.38
N HIS A 22 11.40 -3.95 -1.46
CA HIS A 22 12.56 -3.67 -0.62
C HIS A 22 12.21 -3.65 0.88
N ARG A 23 11.07 -3.05 1.24
CA ARG A 23 10.63 -3.02 2.64
C ARG A 23 10.33 -4.40 3.20
N ILE A 24 9.64 -5.24 2.44
CA ILE A 24 9.30 -6.60 2.87
C ILE A 24 10.52 -7.51 2.84
N ALA A 25 11.39 -7.36 1.84
CA ALA A 25 12.63 -8.13 1.72
C ALA A 25 13.56 -7.85 2.91
N ALA A 26 13.68 -6.60 3.34
CA ALA A 26 14.45 -6.21 4.51
C ALA A 26 13.95 -6.84 5.83
N GLN A 27 12.64 -7.08 5.95
CA GLN A 27 12.05 -7.63 7.18
C GLN A 27 11.86 -9.16 7.15
N ARG A 28 11.59 -9.75 5.99
CA ARG A 28 11.06 -11.12 5.86
C ARG A 28 11.71 -11.95 4.76
N GLY A 29 12.71 -11.40 4.05
CA GLY A 29 13.45 -12.08 2.98
C GLY A 29 12.77 -12.00 1.60
N ALA A 30 13.59 -12.20 0.56
CA ALA A 30 13.23 -11.98 -0.85
C ALA A 30 12.03 -12.83 -1.34
N ASN A 31 11.92 -14.08 -0.90
CA ASN A 31 10.83 -14.97 -1.35
C ASN A 31 9.46 -14.49 -0.84
N ARG A 32 9.39 -14.05 0.42
CA ARG A 32 8.15 -13.50 0.99
C ARG A 32 7.81 -12.15 0.37
N ALA A 33 8.82 -11.35 0.04
CA ALA A 33 8.63 -10.09 -0.67
C ALA A 33 8.03 -10.30 -2.06
N ALA A 34 8.56 -11.24 -2.85
CA ALA A 34 8.05 -11.51 -4.19
C ALA A 34 6.58 -11.96 -4.18
N VAL A 35 6.18 -12.83 -3.24
CA VAL A 35 4.78 -13.26 -3.11
C VAL A 35 3.86 -12.10 -2.70
N ALA A 36 4.29 -11.25 -1.77
CA ALA A 36 3.50 -10.09 -1.35
C ALA A 36 3.30 -9.07 -2.48
N VAL A 37 4.34 -8.82 -3.27
CA VAL A 37 4.27 -7.95 -4.45
C VAL A 37 3.38 -8.56 -5.54
N ALA A 38 3.50 -9.87 -5.80
CA ALA A 38 2.62 -10.56 -6.75
C ALA A 38 1.14 -10.45 -6.37
N HIS A 39 0.81 -10.60 -5.08
CA HIS A 39 -0.55 -10.41 -4.59
C HIS A 39 -1.06 -8.97 -4.77
N SER A 40 -0.16 -7.98 -4.59
CA SER A 40 -0.49 -6.58 -4.79
C SER A 40 -0.75 -6.27 -6.26
N ILE A 41 0.07 -6.81 -7.17
CA ILE A 41 -0.14 -6.72 -8.63
C ILE A 41 -1.49 -7.33 -9.02
N LEU A 42 -1.83 -8.51 -8.49
CA LEU A 42 -3.12 -9.16 -8.79
C LEU A 42 -4.30 -8.29 -8.35
N THR A 43 -4.19 -7.67 -7.18
CA THR A 43 -5.23 -6.78 -6.65
C THR A 43 -5.37 -5.53 -7.53
N ILE A 44 -4.26 -4.92 -7.94
CA ILE A 44 -4.25 -3.79 -8.87
C ILE A 44 -4.95 -4.19 -10.17
N VAL A 45 -4.54 -5.29 -10.80
CA VAL A 45 -5.14 -5.77 -12.05
C VAL A 45 -6.64 -6.02 -11.90
N HIS A 46 -7.08 -6.62 -10.79
CA HIS A 46 -8.50 -6.82 -10.52
C HIS A 46 -9.28 -5.50 -10.50
N TYR A 47 -8.74 -4.47 -9.82
CA TYR A 47 -9.39 -3.16 -9.77
C TYR A 47 -9.38 -2.44 -11.12
N LEU A 48 -8.27 -2.51 -11.87
CA LEU A 48 -8.18 -1.92 -13.22
C LEU A 48 -9.19 -2.55 -14.16
N LEU A 49 -9.31 -3.88 -14.15
CA LEU A 49 -10.29 -4.60 -14.97
C LEU A 49 -11.73 -4.29 -14.55
N LYS A 50 -11.99 -4.20 -13.24
CA LYS A 50 -13.33 -3.93 -12.70
C LYS A 50 -13.78 -2.49 -12.96
N ARG A 51 -12.87 -1.51 -12.89
CA ARG A 51 -13.17 -0.08 -13.02
C ARG A 51 -12.89 0.49 -14.41
N LYS A 52 -12.22 -0.27 -15.28
CA LYS A 52 -11.72 0.18 -16.60
C LYS A 52 -10.88 1.46 -16.52
N GLU A 53 -10.19 1.66 -15.40
CA GLU A 53 -9.28 2.79 -15.19
C GLU A 53 -7.86 2.38 -15.57
N THR A 54 -7.04 3.35 -15.99
CA THR A 54 -5.63 3.14 -16.29
C THR A 54 -4.80 3.12 -15.02
N TYR A 55 -3.79 2.26 -14.95
CA TYR A 55 -2.84 2.26 -13.85
C TYR A 55 -1.96 3.51 -13.92
N SER A 56 -2.18 4.46 -13.02
CA SER A 56 -1.19 5.48 -12.71
C SER A 56 -0.36 4.97 -11.54
N ASP A 57 0.97 4.92 -11.69
CA ASP A 57 1.82 4.63 -10.55
C ASP A 57 1.60 5.74 -9.52
N LEU A 58 1.15 5.35 -8.33
CA LEU A 58 0.79 6.28 -7.26
C LEU A 58 2.05 6.83 -6.58
N GLY A 59 3.24 6.37 -6.99
CA GLY A 59 4.52 6.82 -6.50
C GLY A 59 4.89 6.17 -5.17
N ILE A 60 6.14 6.42 -4.77
CA ILE A 60 6.75 5.86 -3.55
C ILE A 60 5.99 6.29 -2.28
N THR A 61 5.34 7.47 -2.31
CA THR A 61 4.66 8.10 -1.17
C THR A 61 3.26 7.54 -0.90
N TYR A 62 2.64 6.84 -1.85
CA TYR A 62 1.27 6.33 -1.71
C TYR A 62 1.06 5.44 -0.48
N TYR A 63 2.05 4.60 -0.16
CA TYR A 63 1.96 3.74 1.01
C TYR A 63 1.97 4.56 2.31
N GLU A 64 2.80 5.60 2.38
CA GLU A 64 2.91 6.44 3.57
C GLU A 64 1.61 7.22 3.80
N GLU A 65 0.99 7.73 2.74
CA GLU A 65 -0.33 8.39 2.82
C GLU A 65 -1.43 7.43 3.28
N ARG A 66 -1.53 6.24 2.68
CA ARG A 66 -2.48 5.20 3.10
C ARG A 66 -2.24 4.72 4.54
N LYS A 67 -0.99 4.61 4.95
CA LYS A 67 -0.62 4.24 6.32
C LYS A 67 -1.01 5.35 7.30
N LYS A 68 -0.80 6.62 6.95
CA LYS A 68 -1.28 7.77 7.73
C LYS A 68 -2.79 7.72 7.90
N GLU A 69 -3.56 7.52 6.82
CA GLU A 69 -5.02 7.39 6.89
C GLU A 69 -5.46 6.22 7.79
N ALA A 70 -4.81 5.06 7.66
CA ALA A 70 -5.13 3.89 8.48
C ALA A 70 -4.82 4.14 9.96
N ILE A 71 -3.69 4.78 10.26
CA ILE A 71 -3.31 5.18 11.62
C ILE A 71 -4.34 6.18 12.17
N VAL A 72 -4.71 7.20 11.40
CA VAL A 72 -5.72 8.20 11.79
C VAL A 72 -7.05 7.51 12.10
N LYS A 73 -7.54 6.65 11.21
CA LYS A 73 -8.78 5.89 11.43
C LYS A 73 -8.70 4.98 12.65
N GLN A 74 -7.57 4.32 12.88
CA GLN A 74 -7.38 3.46 14.05
C GLN A 74 -7.32 4.29 15.34
N SER A 75 -6.67 5.45 15.32
CA SER A 75 -6.62 6.39 16.45
C SER A 75 -8.00 6.95 16.77
N ILE A 76 -8.77 7.35 15.76
CA ILE A 76 -10.17 7.77 15.92
C ILE A 76 -10.98 6.67 16.61
N LYS A 77 -10.92 5.43 16.09
CA LYS A 77 -11.63 4.30 16.72
C LYS A 77 -11.21 4.05 18.17
N LYS A 78 -9.93 4.22 18.50
CA LYS A 78 -9.44 4.09 19.88
C LYS A 78 -9.95 5.21 20.78
N LEU A 79 -10.02 6.45 20.27
CA LEU A 79 -10.55 7.61 21.00
C LEU A 79 -12.06 7.49 21.22
N GLU A 80 -12.81 7.06 20.20
CA GLU A 80 -14.23 6.75 20.30
C GLU A 80 -14.51 5.66 21.34
N ALA A 81 -13.68 4.60 21.37
CA ALA A 81 -13.80 3.52 22.36
C ALA A 81 -13.54 3.98 23.80
N LEU A 82 -12.83 5.10 24.00
CA LEU A 82 -12.58 5.72 25.31
C LEU A 82 -13.65 6.76 25.69
N GLY A 83 -14.71 6.92 24.88
CA GLY A 83 -15.81 7.85 25.12
C GLY A 83 -15.51 9.30 24.75
N VAL A 84 -14.45 9.55 23.96
CA VAL A 84 -14.09 10.89 23.47
C VAL A 84 -14.78 11.15 22.14
N VAL A 85 -15.55 12.25 22.05
CA VAL A 85 -16.17 12.70 20.80
C VAL A 85 -15.11 13.37 19.93
N VAL A 86 -14.72 12.72 18.84
CA VAL A 86 -13.71 13.24 17.90
C VAL A 86 -14.39 14.22 16.95
N VAL A 87 -14.29 15.52 17.26
CA VAL A 87 -14.79 16.59 16.38
C VAL A 87 -13.66 16.99 15.44
N PHE A 88 -13.81 16.72 14.14
CA PHE A 88 -12.91 17.26 13.12
C PHE A 88 -13.12 18.78 13.04
N CYS A 89 -12.27 19.55 13.72
CA CYS A 89 -12.24 20.99 13.53
C CYS A 89 -11.57 21.29 12.18
N LEU A 90 -12.38 21.53 11.15
CA LEU A 90 -11.94 21.82 9.77
C LEU A 90 -11.45 23.26 9.57
N PHE A 91 -11.22 24.01 10.64
CA PHE A 91 -10.70 25.38 10.65
C PHE A 91 -9.68 25.53 11.79
N CYS A 92 -8.41 25.31 11.49
CA CYS A 92 -7.27 25.84 12.24
C CYS A 92 -6.09 25.96 11.27
#